data_AF-A0A7C6BTV2-F1
#
_entry.id   AF-A0A7C6BTV2-F1
#
_cell.length_a   1.000
_cell.length_b   1.000
_cell.length_c   1.000
_cell.angle_alpha   90.00
_cell.angle_beta   90.00
_cell.angle_gamma   90.00
#
_symmetry.space_group_name_H-M   'P 1'
#
loop_
_entity.id
_entity.type
_entity.pdbx_description
1 polymer ?
#
loop_
_entity_poly.entity_id
_entity_poly.type
_entity_poly.pdbx_seq_one_letter_code
_entity_poly.pdbx_strand_id
1 'polypeptide(L)'
;MIERMFNSVNTLKRGLDASYLRHQVISNNIANVDTVGFKASRVQFEDHLAQAAELVRDDKLKMAVTHEKHIMPDEMKPFDEVEPVVVTDETTS
;
A
#
# COMPACT_ATOMS: atom_id res chain seq x y z
N MET A 1 0.09 -21.38 -18.21
CA MET A 1 0.90 -21.94 -17.10
C MET A 1 2.09 -21.04 -16.77
N ILE A 2 2.85 -20.61 -17.78
CA ILE A 2 4.01 -19.71 -17.64
C ILE A 2 3.63 -18.32 -17.08
N GLU A 3 2.54 -17.70 -17.54
CA GLU A 3 2.09 -16.39 -17.04
C GLU A 3 1.83 -16.36 -15.52
N ARG A 4 1.19 -17.41 -14.97
CA ARG A 4 0.96 -17.50 -13.52
C ARG A 4 2.28 -17.56 -12.74
N MET A 5 3.32 -18.16 -13.33
CA MET A 5 4.63 -18.24 -12.68
C MET A 5 5.31 -16.86 -12.62
N PHE A 6 5.23 -16.08 -13.70
CA PHE A 6 5.76 -14.71 -13.72
C PHE A 6 5.01 -13.76 -12.77
N ASN A 7 3.69 -13.90 -12.66
CA ASN A 7 2.89 -13.13 -11.70
C ASN A 7 3.30 -13.44 -10.25
N SER A 8 3.54 -14.72 -9.91
CA SER A 8 4.00 -15.11 -8.58
C SER A 8 5.40 -14.60 -8.23
N VAL A 9 6.29 -14.47 -9.22
CA VAL A 9 7.63 -13.89 -9.00
C VAL A 9 7.52 -12.38 -8.76
N ASN A 10 6.63 -11.69 -9.49
CA ASN A 10 6.38 -10.26 -9.31
C ASN A 10 5.77 -9.97 -7.92
N THR A 11 4.77 -10.74 -7.49
CA THR A 11 4.16 -10.61 -6.16
C THR A 11 5.20 -10.82 -5.05
N LEU A 12 6.07 -11.83 -5.20
CA LEU A 12 7.14 -12.11 -4.25
C LEU A 12 8.15 -10.97 -4.18
N LYS A 13 8.59 -10.44 -5.34
CA LYS A 13 9.50 -9.29 -5.40
C LYS A 13 8.91 -8.09 -4.66
N ARG A 14 7.65 -7.76 -4.93
CA ARG A 14 6.95 -6.62 -4.29
C ARG A 14 6.81 -6.82 -2.78
N GLY A 15 6.50 -8.03 -2.33
CA GLY A 15 6.47 -8.37 -0.90
C GLY A 15 7.83 -8.19 -0.22
N LEU A 16 8.92 -8.56 -0.91
CA LEU A 16 10.28 -8.36 -0.42
C LEU A 16 10.65 -6.87 -0.34
N ASP A 17 10.35 -6.11 -1.40
CA ASP A 17 10.58 -4.66 -1.46
C ASP A 17 9.82 -3.94 -0.32
N ALA A 18 8.57 -4.31 -0.07
CA ALA A 18 7.77 -3.78 1.03
C ALA A 18 8.34 -4.15 2.40
N SER A 19 8.80 -5.39 2.59
CA SER A 19 9.44 -5.81 3.86
C SER A 19 10.75 -5.06 4.11
N TYR A 20 11.53 -4.81 3.07
CA TYR A 20 12.76 -4.02 3.16
C TYR A 20 12.46 -2.57 3.57
N LEU A 21 11.51 -1.92 2.90
CA LEU A 21 11.07 -0.57 3.23
C LEU A 21 10.53 -0.48 4.67
N ARG A 22 9.78 -1.49 5.12
CA ARG A 22 9.31 -1.58 6.52
C ARG A 22 10.46 -1.63 7.51
N HIS A 23 11.50 -2.42 7.24
CA HIS A 23 12.68 -2.46 8.11
C HIS A 23 13.42 -1.13 8.15
N GLN A 24 13.52 -0.42 7.01
CA GLN A 24 14.12 0.91 6.97
C GLN A 24 13.32 1.92 7.80
N VAL A 25 11.99 1.92 7.70
CA VAL A 25 11.12 2.80 8.49
C VAL A 25 11.20 2.48 9.98
N ILE A 26 11.17 1.20 10.36
CA ILE A 26 11.34 0.78 11.77
C ILE A 26 12.70 1.25 12.30
N SER A 27 13.77 1.07 11.52
CA SER A 27 15.12 1.49 11.92
C SER A 27 15.19 3.01 12.10
N ASN A 28 14.53 3.77 11.22
CA ASN A 28 14.45 5.23 11.33
C ASN A 28 13.65 5.66 12.56
N ASN A 29 12.52 5.00 12.86
CA ASN A 29 11.74 5.29 14.05
C ASN A 29 12.52 4.99 15.33
N ILE A 30 13.26 3.87 15.39
CA ILE A 30 14.09 3.52 16.54
C ILE A 30 15.23 4.53 16.71
N ALA A 31 15.88 4.94 15.62
CA ALA A 31 16.98 5.90 15.67
C ALA A 31 16.53 7.30 16.16
N ASN A 32 15.28 7.67 15.92
CA ASN A 32 14.73 8.98 16.24
C ASN A 32 13.75 8.98 17.43
N VAL A 33 13.64 7.86 18.17
CA VAL A 33 12.69 7.73 19.29
C VAL A 33 12.89 8.79 20.38
N ASP A 34 14.13 9.18 20.64
CA ASP A 34 14.49 10.17 21.66
C ASP A 34 14.56 11.61 21.09
N THR A 35 14.25 11.81 19.81
CA THR A 35 14.27 13.14 19.20
C THR A 35 12.96 13.88 19.46
N VAL A 36 13.06 15.05 20.07
CA VAL A 36 11.89 15.87 20.43
C VAL A 36 11.13 16.29 19.17
N GLY A 37 9.83 16.00 19.14
CA GLY A 37 8.93 16.38 18.04
C GLY A 37 8.93 15.43 16.83
N PHE A 38 9.61 14.27 16.91
CA PHE A 38 9.59 13.28 15.85
C PHE A 38 8.27 12.49 15.80
N LYS A 39 7.69 12.39 14.59
CA LYS A 39 6.49 11.60 14.31
C LYS A 39 6.87 10.27 13.68
N ALA A 40 6.43 9.16 14.28
CA ALA A 40 6.71 7.83 13.76
C ALA A 40 6.04 7.63 12.39
N SER A 41 6.73 6.93 11.49
CA SER A 41 6.18 6.55 10.18
C SER A 41 5.84 5.07 10.14
N ARG A 42 4.84 4.68 9.36
CA ARG A 42 4.48 3.27 9.11
C ARG A 42 4.36 3.00 7.62
N VAL A 43 4.66 1.77 7.22
CA VAL A 43 4.46 1.33 5.83
C VAL A 43 3.08 0.70 5.71
N GLN A 44 2.25 1.23 4.82
CA GLN A 44 0.96 0.63 4.46
C GLN A 44 1.15 -0.07 3.11
N PHE A 45 1.27 -1.39 3.14
CA PHE A 45 1.40 -2.22 1.94
C PHE A 45 0.37 -3.34 1.93
N GLU A 46 0.15 -3.98 3.08
CA GLU A 46 -0.81 -5.08 3.24
C GLU A 46 -2.24 -4.65 2.88
N ASP A 47 -2.64 -3.45 3.30
CA ASP A 47 -3.96 -2.88 3.02
C ASP A 47 -4.17 -2.68 1.50
N HIS A 48 -3.16 -2.18 0.79
CA HIS A 48 -3.26 -1.99 -0.67
C HIS A 48 -3.11 -3.31 -1.45
N LEU A 49 -2.31 -4.24 -0.96
CA LEU A 49 -2.16 -5.57 -1.55
C LEU A 49 -3.46 -6.37 -1.43
N ALA A 50 -4.12 -6.32 -0.28
CA ALA A 50 -5.42 -6.96 -0.06
C ALA A 50 -6.49 -6.39 -0.99
N GLN A 51 -6.57 -5.07 -1.11
CA GLN A 51 -7.47 -4.40 -2.05
C GLN A 51 -7.23 -4.83 -3.50
N ALA A 52 -5.96 -4.87 -3.93
CA ALA A 52 -5.64 -5.30 -5.29
C ALA A 52 -5.86 -6.80 -5.55
N ALA A 53 -5.70 -7.65 -4.53
CA ALA A 53 -6.03 -9.07 -4.64
C ALA A 53 -7.54 -9.34 -4.72
N GLU A 54 -8.36 -8.49 -4.10
CA GLU A 54 -9.82 -8.55 -4.23
C GLU A 54 -10.30 -8.16 -5.64
N LEU A 55 -9.67 -7.19 -6.31
CA LEU A 55 -10.02 -6.79 -7.68
C LEU A 55 -9.84 -7.91 -8.70
N VAL A 56 -8.90 -8.84 -8.48
CA VAL A 56 -8.67 -9.99 -9.37
C VAL A 56 -9.77 -11.05 -9.20
N ARG A 57 -10.46 -11.05 -8.06
CA ARG A 57 -11.47 -12.07 -7.72
C ARG A 57 -12.89 -11.67 -8.08
N ASP A 58 -13.16 -10.37 -8.20
CA ASP A 58 -14.51 -9.87 -8.17
C ASP A 58 -14.70 -8.81 -9.27
N ASP A 59 -15.60 -9.09 -10.22
CA ASP A 59 -16.20 -8.09 -11.13
C ASP A 59 -17.12 -7.16 -10.33
N LYS A 60 -16.60 -6.55 -9.25
CA LYS A 60 -17.36 -5.65 -8.39
C LYS A 60 -17.79 -4.44 -9.22
N LEU A 61 -19.08 -4.15 -9.14
CA LEU A 61 -19.76 -3.05 -9.82
C LEU A 61 -19.00 -1.74 -9.58
N LYS A 62 -18.44 -1.16 -10.65
CA LYS A 62 -17.75 0.13 -10.57
C LYS A 62 -18.75 1.23 -10.18
N MET A 63 -18.42 2.03 -9.17
CA MET A 63 -19.22 3.18 -8.80
C MET A 63 -19.27 4.18 -9.96
N ALA A 64 -20.48 4.57 -10.38
CA ALA A 64 -20.68 5.56 -11.42
C ALA A 64 -20.81 6.96 -10.80
N VAL A 65 -20.01 7.90 -11.28
CA VAL A 65 -20.10 9.31 -10.90
C VAL A 65 -21.03 10.01 -11.88
N THR A 66 -22.20 10.45 -11.40
CA THR A 66 -23.19 11.17 -12.22
C THR A 66 -23.04 12.69 -12.17
N HIS A 67 -22.17 13.20 -11.30
CA HIS A 67 -21.93 14.64 -11.12
C HIS A 67 -20.50 14.92 -10.66
N GLU A 68 -19.90 15.98 -11.19
CA GLU A 68 -18.48 16.34 -10.95
C GLU A 68 -18.14 16.64 -9.48
N LYS A 69 -19.15 16.95 -8.64
CA LYS A 69 -18.97 17.22 -7.20
C LYS A 69 -19.21 16.01 -6.29
N HIS A 70 -19.53 14.85 -6.86
CA HIS A 70 -19.69 13.63 -6.06
C HIS A 70 -18.33 13.05 -5.67
N ILE A 71 -18.34 12.22 -4.62
CA ILE A 71 -17.17 11.46 -4.20
C ILE A 71 -16.75 10.58 -5.38
N MET A 72 -15.57 10.86 -5.93
CA MET A 72 -15.00 10.04 -6.97
C MET A 72 -14.61 8.68 -6.37
N PRO A 73 -14.88 7.57 -7.08
CA PRO A 73 -14.32 6.29 -6.70
C PRO A 73 -12.81 6.46 -6.60
N ASP A 74 -12.24 6.03 -5.48
CA ASP A 74 -10.80 5.99 -5.34
C ASP A 74 -10.25 5.12 -6.49
N GLU A 75 -9.29 5.65 -7.26
CA GLU A 75 -8.66 4.91 -8.35
C GLU A 75 -7.85 3.77 -7.74
N MET A 76 -8.52 2.66 -7.46
CA MET A 76 -7.88 1.46 -6.95
C MET A 76 -6.88 0.97 -7.99
N LYS A 77 -5.60 1.20 -7.69
CA LYS A 77 -4.49 0.85 -8.57
C LYS A 77 -4.55 -0.65 -8.90
N PRO A 78 -4.38 -1.03 -10.18
CA PRO A 78 -4.20 -2.43 -10.55
C PRO A 78 -3.08 -3.05 -9.73
N PHE A 79 -3.14 -4.36 -9.51
CA PHE A 79 -2.15 -5.10 -8.71
C PHE A 79 -0.70 -4.84 -9.13
N ASP A 80 -0.44 -4.58 -10.41
CA ASP A 80 0.89 -4.27 -10.94
C ASP A 80 1.44 -2.89 -10.53
N GLU A 81 0.59 -1.97 -10.07
CA GLU A 81 0.94 -0.58 -9.74
C GLU A 81 0.91 -0.28 -8.22
N VAL A 82 0.60 -1.26 -7.38
CA VAL A 82 0.55 -1.06 -5.91
C VAL A 82 1.95 -0.87 -5.33
N GLU A 83 2.37 0.35 -5.05
CA GLU A 83 3.64 0.62 -4.37
C GLU A 83 3.43 0.74 -2.86
N PRO A 84 4.41 0.34 -2.01
CA PRO A 84 4.31 0.51 -0.57
C PRO A 84 4.38 1.99 -0.21
N VAL A 85 3.34 2.52 0.44
CA VAL A 85 3.25 3.93 0.83
C VAL A 85 3.70 4.09 2.29
N VAL A 86 4.60 5.03 2.55
CA VAL A 86 4.97 5.44 3.90
C VAL A 86 4.01 6.52 4.38
N VAL A 87 3.34 6.28 5.50
CA VAL A 87 2.42 7.22 6.13
C VAL A 87 2.95 7.59 7.51
N THR A 88 3.09 8.89 7.78
CA THR A 88 3.45 9.43 9.08
C THR A 88 2.23 9.41 10.00
N ASP A 89 2.41 8.96 11.24
CA ASP A 89 1.38 9.03 12.26
C ASP A 89 1.23 10.46 12.78
N GLU A 90 0.04 11.01 12.66
CA GLU A 90 -0.29 12.36 13.13
C GLU A 90 -0.98 12.36 14.50
N THR A 91 -1.27 11.19 15.07
CA THR A 91 -2.11 11.07 16.28
C THR A 91 -1.35 11.19 17.60
N THR A 92 -0.03 11.39 17.57
CA THR A 92 0.76 11.59 18.79
C THR A 92 0.43 12.94 19.42
N SER A 93 -0.20 12.90 20.60
CA SER A 93 -0.52 14.07 21.46
C SER A 93 0.72 14.68 22.12
#